data_AF-A0A8T5QGC3-F1
#
_entry.id   AF-A0A8T5QGC3-F1
#
_cell.length_a   1.000
_cell.length_b   1.000
_cell.length_c   1.000
_cell.angle_alpha   90.00
_cell.angle_beta   90.00
_cell.angle_gamma   90.00
#
_symmetry.space_group_name_H-M   'P 1'
#
loop_
_entity.id
_entity.type
_entity.pdbx_description
1 polymer ?
#
loop_
_entity_poly.entity_id
_entity_poly.type
_entity_poly.pdbx_seq_one_letter_code
_entity_poly.pdbx_strand_id
1 'polypeptide(L)'
;MKISRLKRNVGVGLVSLVVALMMSCNPSNKDVSKLKKDEPHPEAINYVTKNLGSIISSQEKSLGVQHFGLPNIEFKGCGFRGEREFYNPDTDTLTLYLPRAYVHFSPRTTEDLIRHGLGHIYADKLSEGLENESWPPKVEKNIDYVRYGLVAEGIAEYFKRKSHNEEDTFKDSQWPKTVEEFEKISDSIYYNGSYHLVKPIIDKHGQEGIEYLINNPPEIQDLKDLPRYQKIVLENLSTNK
;
A
#
# COMPACT_ATOMS: atom_id res chain seq x y z
N MET A 1 19.22 14.37 67.15
CA MET A 1 17.98 13.82 66.53
C MET A 1 18.38 12.91 65.38
N LYS A 2 18.21 11.60 65.54
CA LYS A 2 18.49 10.56 64.53
C LYS A 2 17.18 10.24 63.80
N ILE A 3 17.16 10.35 62.48
CA ILE A 3 16.07 9.81 61.65
C ILE A 3 16.69 8.80 60.68
N SER A 4 16.44 7.53 60.97
CA SER A 4 16.71 6.38 60.12
C SER A 4 15.76 6.39 58.92
N ARG A 5 16.30 6.26 57.70
CA ARG A 5 15.48 6.00 56.50
C ARG A 5 15.65 4.55 56.06
N LEU A 6 14.48 3.91 55.93
CA LEU A 6 14.25 2.54 55.55
C LEU A 6 14.79 2.21 54.16
N LYS A 7 15.34 1.00 54.07
CA LYS A 7 15.53 0.23 52.84
C LYS A 7 14.15 -0.05 52.19
N ARG A 8 14.04 0.14 50.88
CA ARG A 8 13.00 -0.50 50.07
C ARG A 8 13.66 -1.38 49.03
N ASN A 9 13.37 -2.67 49.15
CA ASN A 9 13.61 -3.70 48.15
C ASN A 9 12.80 -3.36 46.88
N VAL A 10 13.47 -3.29 45.75
CA VAL A 10 12.81 -3.35 44.44
C VAL A 10 12.89 -4.80 44.00
N GLY A 11 11.76 -5.48 44.08
CA GLY A 11 11.59 -6.83 43.56
C GLY A 11 11.76 -6.84 42.05
N VAL A 12 12.60 -7.74 41.57
CA VAL A 12 12.78 -8.08 40.16
C VAL A 12 11.46 -8.70 39.67
N GLY A 13 10.72 -7.92 38.89
CA GLY A 13 9.45 -8.31 38.29
C GLY A 13 9.64 -8.88 36.89
N LEU A 14 8.89 -9.95 36.62
CA LEU A 14 8.54 -10.55 35.33
C LEU A 14 9.68 -11.14 34.50
N VAL A 15 9.93 -12.43 34.75
CA VAL A 15 10.48 -13.37 33.77
C VAL A 15 9.43 -13.61 32.69
N SER A 16 9.89 -13.52 31.45
CA SER A 16 9.19 -13.67 30.18
C SER A 16 8.25 -14.87 30.11
N LEU A 17 6.97 -14.61 29.88
CA LEU A 17 6.00 -15.60 29.42
C LEU A 17 5.88 -15.47 27.90
N VAL A 18 6.85 -16.03 27.17
CA VAL A 18 6.68 -16.36 25.74
C VAL A 18 5.84 -17.63 25.69
N VAL A 19 4.52 -17.47 25.78
CA VAL A 19 3.60 -18.52 25.31
C VAL A 19 3.67 -18.45 23.79
N ALA A 20 4.43 -19.38 23.23
CA ALA A 20 4.30 -19.80 21.86
C ALA A 20 2.82 -20.17 21.63
N LEU A 21 2.09 -19.29 20.95
CA LEU A 21 0.81 -19.60 20.34
C LEU A 21 1.06 -20.52 19.12
N MET A 22 1.54 -21.73 19.39
CA MET A 22 1.28 -22.88 18.54
C MET A 22 -0.15 -23.34 18.82
N MET A 23 -1.12 -22.59 18.30
CA MET A 23 -2.48 -23.09 18.17
C MET A 23 -2.63 -23.73 16.80
N SER A 24 -2.46 -25.06 16.80
CA SER A 24 -3.33 -26.05 16.18
C SER A 24 -4.39 -25.46 15.22
N CYS A 25 -4.03 -25.30 13.95
CA CYS A 25 -4.98 -25.51 12.86
C CYS A 25 -4.85 -26.98 12.48
N ASN A 26 -5.77 -27.81 12.97
CA ASN A 26 -5.94 -29.18 12.50
C ASN A 26 -6.59 -29.09 11.11
N PRO A 27 -5.86 -29.27 9.99
CA PRO A 27 -6.50 -29.31 8.69
C PRO A 27 -7.23 -30.65 8.66
N SER A 28 -8.57 -30.62 8.62
CA SER A 28 -9.33 -31.80 8.22
C SER A 28 -8.65 -32.37 6.97
N ASN A 29 -8.30 -33.66 6.99
CA ASN A 29 -7.61 -34.44 5.96
C ASN A 29 -8.22 -34.27 4.54
N LYS A 30 -8.04 -33.09 3.94
CA LYS A 30 -8.16 -32.89 2.51
C LYS A 30 -6.81 -33.26 1.95
N ASP A 31 -6.82 -34.26 1.08
CA ASP A 31 -5.67 -34.85 0.42
C ASP A 31 -4.83 -33.78 -0.31
N VAL A 32 -3.88 -33.16 0.41
CA VAL A 32 -3.03 -32.05 -0.07
C VAL A 32 -2.17 -32.50 -1.26
N SER A 33 -2.02 -33.81 -1.46
CA SER A 33 -1.29 -34.41 -2.59
C SER A 33 -1.89 -34.10 -3.97
N LYS A 34 -3.14 -33.62 -4.03
CA LYS A 34 -3.85 -33.32 -5.29
C LYS A 34 -3.85 -31.84 -5.70
N LEU A 35 -3.40 -30.93 -4.85
CA LEU A 35 -3.35 -29.50 -5.19
C LEU A 35 -2.16 -29.24 -6.11
N LYS A 36 -2.41 -28.67 -7.29
CA LYS A 36 -1.30 -28.27 -8.18
C LYS A 36 -0.51 -27.18 -7.47
N LYS A 37 0.83 -27.30 -7.51
CA LYS A 37 1.74 -26.46 -6.71
C LYS A 37 1.61 -24.96 -6.94
N ASP A 38 0.94 -24.54 -8.03
CA ASP A 38 0.81 -23.14 -8.43
C ASP A 38 -0.64 -22.61 -8.37
N GLU A 39 -1.59 -23.38 -7.84
CA GLU A 39 -2.97 -22.93 -7.69
C GLU A 39 -3.15 -21.98 -6.49
N PRO A 40 -3.84 -20.83 -6.67
CA PRO A 40 -4.15 -19.91 -5.59
C PRO A 40 -5.10 -20.55 -4.56
N HIS A 41 -5.04 -20.08 -3.31
CA HIS A 41 -5.85 -20.61 -2.21
C HIS A 41 -7.35 -20.42 -2.51
N PRO A 42 -8.16 -21.50 -2.58
CA PRO A 42 -9.56 -21.40 -2.98
C PRO A 42 -10.40 -20.47 -2.10
N GLU A 43 -10.11 -20.43 -0.79
CA GLU A 43 -10.82 -19.52 0.13
C GLU A 43 -10.49 -18.06 -0.13
N ALA A 44 -9.27 -17.74 -0.58
CA ALA A 44 -8.87 -16.38 -0.93
C ALA A 44 -9.59 -15.93 -2.20
N ILE A 45 -9.67 -16.79 -3.23
CA ILE A 45 -10.45 -16.54 -4.45
C ILE A 45 -11.93 -16.29 -4.11
N ASN A 46 -12.51 -17.15 -3.29
CA ASN A 46 -13.91 -17.01 -2.86
C ASN A 46 -14.13 -15.72 -2.07
N TYR A 47 -13.19 -15.36 -1.19
CA TYR A 47 -13.23 -14.10 -0.46
C TYR A 47 -13.20 -12.90 -1.41
N VAL A 48 -12.27 -12.84 -2.37
CA VAL A 48 -12.20 -11.74 -3.34
C VAL A 48 -13.50 -11.64 -4.13
N THR A 49 -13.93 -12.75 -4.73
CA THR A 49 -15.13 -12.81 -5.58
C THR A 49 -16.39 -12.33 -4.85
N LYS A 50 -16.53 -12.71 -3.57
CA LYS A 50 -17.70 -12.34 -2.77
C LYS A 50 -17.65 -10.90 -2.27
N ASN A 51 -16.47 -10.36 -1.98
CA ASN A 51 -16.34 -9.10 -1.24
C ASN A 51 -15.88 -7.92 -2.11
N LEU A 52 -15.39 -8.13 -3.34
CA LEU A 52 -14.82 -7.06 -4.18
C LEU A 52 -15.73 -5.83 -4.30
N GLY A 53 -17.01 -6.02 -4.64
CA GLY A 53 -17.96 -4.90 -4.73
C GLY A 53 -18.13 -4.14 -3.42
N SER A 54 -18.18 -4.85 -2.28
CA SER A 54 -18.27 -4.19 -0.97
C SER A 54 -16.99 -3.46 -0.57
N ILE A 55 -15.82 -3.97 -0.96
CA ILE A 55 -14.52 -3.33 -0.73
C ILE A 55 -14.45 -2.02 -1.52
N ILE A 56 -14.83 -2.05 -2.80
CA ILE A 56 -14.91 -0.87 -3.67
C ILE A 56 -15.86 0.16 -3.06
N SER A 57 -17.12 -0.19 -2.77
CA SER A 57 -18.08 0.77 -2.20
C SER A 57 -17.63 1.33 -0.84
N SER A 58 -16.95 0.53 -0.02
CA SER A 58 -16.37 1.01 1.23
C SER A 58 -15.24 2.00 1.00
N GLN A 59 -14.42 1.80 -0.04
CA GLN A 59 -13.31 2.69 -0.39
C GLN A 59 -13.82 3.99 -1.01
N GLU A 60 -14.78 3.93 -1.93
CA GLU A 60 -15.46 5.10 -2.50
C GLU A 60 -16.02 6.01 -1.39
N LYS A 61 -16.71 5.39 -0.42
CA LYS A 61 -17.27 6.11 0.73
C LYS A 61 -16.19 6.72 1.62
N SER A 62 -15.10 6.02 1.92
CA SER A 62 -14.08 6.52 2.84
C SER A 62 -13.20 7.61 2.23
N LEU A 63 -12.97 7.54 0.91
CA LEU A 63 -12.12 8.46 0.18
C LEU A 63 -12.88 9.62 -0.46
N GLY A 64 -14.21 9.50 -0.62
CA GLY A 64 -15.02 10.48 -1.35
C GLY A 64 -14.73 10.49 -2.85
N VAL A 65 -14.36 9.33 -3.42
CA VAL A 65 -14.10 9.13 -4.84
C VAL A 65 -15.09 8.13 -5.44
N GLN A 66 -15.19 8.08 -6.75
CA GLN A 66 -15.96 7.06 -7.47
C GLN A 66 -15.02 6.21 -8.31
N HIS A 67 -15.09 4.88 -8.16
CA HIS A 67 -14.32 3.94 -8.96
C HIS A 67 -14.93 3.75 -10.35
N PHE A 68 -14.15 3.17 -11.25
CA PHE A 68 -14.50 2.94 -12.66
C PHE A 68 -15.27 1.63 -12.88
N GLY A 69 -15.99 1.16 -11.86
CA GLY A 69 -16.72 -0.12 -11.88
C GLY A 69 -15.90 -1.29 -11.33
N LEU A 70 -16.32 -2.52 -11.66
CA LEU A 70 -15.62 -3.74 -11.26
C LEU A 70 -14.47 -4.03 -12.23
N PRO A 71 -13.21 -4.11 -11.78
CA PRO A 71 -12.10 -4.49 -12.65
C PRO A 71 -12.14 -5.98 -12.99
N ASN A 72 -11.49 -6.37 -14.09
CA ASN A 72 -11.23 -7.79 -14.35
C ASN A 72 -10.18 -8.29 -13.35
N ILE A 73 -10.43 -9.46 -12.76
CA ILE A 73 -9.51 -10.07 -11.79
C ILE A 73 -8.92 -11.36 -12.36
N GLU A 74 -7.59 -11.47 -12.35
CA GLU A 74 -6.86 -12.71 -12.61
C GLU A 74 -6.25 -13.22 -11.30
N PHE A 75 -6.40 -14.51 -10.98
CA PHE A 75 -5.82 -15.11 -9.78
C PHE A 75 -4.61 -15.97 -10.13
N LYS A 76 -3.49 -15.73 -9.46
CA LYS A 76 -2.27 -16.54 -9.56
C LYS A 76 -1.82 -17.02 -8.18
N GLY A 77 -1.36 -18.26 -8.07
CA GLY A 77 -0.81 -18.77 -6.81
C GLY A 77 0.65 -18.35 -6.64
N CYS A 78 0.98 -17.71 -5.51
CA CYS A 78 2.35 -17.28 -5.22
C CYS A 78 3.02 -18.13 -4.15
N GLY A 79 4.34 -18.29 -4.28
CA GLY A 79 5.15 -18.93 -3.25
C GLY A 79 5.30 -18.05 -2.00
N PHE A 80 6.28 -18.37 -1.15
CA PHE A 80 6.54 -17.68 0.11
C PHE A 80 6.96 -16.20 -0.01
N ARG A 81 7.13 -15.65 -1.22
CA ARG A 81 7.58 -14.26 -1.44
C ARG A 81 6.49 -13.19 -1.24
N GLY A 82 5.42 -13.56 -0.54
CA GLY A 82 4.31 -12.69 -0.16
C GLY A 82 3.26 -12.56 -1.24
N GLU A 83 2.06 -12.19 -0.79
CA GLU A 83 0.98 -11.74 -1.66
C GLU A 83 1.42 -10.49 -2.42
N ARG A 84 1.02 -10.38 -3.70
CA ARG A 84 1.34 -9.24 -4.57
C ARG A 84 0.21 -8.99 -5.54
N GLU A 85 0.17 -7.81 -6.09
CA GLU A 85 -0.76 -7.37 -7.10
C GLU A 85 0.00 -6.81 -8.30
N PHE A 86 -0.66 -6.84 -9.44
CA PHE A 86 -0.19 -6.16 -10.63
C PHE A 86 -1.39 -5.76 -11.47
N TYR A 87 -1.56 -4.46 -11.70
CA TYR A 87 -2.56 -3.98 -12.63
C TYR A 87 -1.93 -3.81 -14.01
N ASN A 88 -2.59 -4.38 -15.03
CA ASN A 88 -2.23 -4.20 -16.43
C ASN A 88 -3.26 -3.30 -17.11
N PRO A 89 -2.93 -2.03 -17.42
CA PRO A 89 -3.87 -1.10 -18.06
C PRO A 89 -4.24 -1.53 -19.49
N ASP A 90 -3.33 -2.18 -20.22
CA ASP A 90 -3.57 -2.61 -21.61
C ASP A 90 -4.67 -3.70 -21.69
N THR A 91 -4.88 -4.46 -20.61
CA THR A 91 -5.91 -5.51 -20.51
C THR A 91 -6.98 -5.22 -19.47
N ASP A 92 -6.93 -4.04 -18.84
CA ASP A 92 -7.78 -3.65 -17.70
C ASP A 92 -7.97 -4.78 -16.67
N THR A 93 -6.85 -5.38 -16.24
CA THR A 93 -6.85 -6.59 -15.41
C THR A 93 -5.96 -6.42 -14.19
N LEU A 94 -6.53 -6.61 -13.01
CA LEU A 94 -5.80 -6.73 -11.75
C LEU A 94 -5.46 -8.20 -11.49
N THR A 95 -4.18 -8.53 -11.60
CA THR A 95 -3.66 -9.83 -11.22
C THR A 95 -3.38 -9.85 -9.73
N LEU A 96 -4.03 -10.76 -9.00
CA LEU A 96 -3.78 -11.02 -7.59
C LEU A 96 -2.96 -12.30 -7.42
N TYR A 97 -1.75 -12.13 -6.92
CA TYR A 97 -0.87 -13.21 -6.50
C TYR A 97 -1.22 -13.59 -5.06
N LEU A 98 -2.13 -14.56 -4.92
CA LEU A 98 -2.66 -15.01 -3.64
C LEU A 98 -1.81 -16.14 -3.05
N PRO A 99 -1.88 -16.38 -1.72
CA PRO A 99 -1.19 -17.50 -1.12
C PRO A 99 -1.56 -18.80 -1.84
N ARG A 100 -0.61 -19.72 -1.98
CA ARG A 100 -0.93 -21.07 -2.48
C ARG A 100 -1.89 -21.78 -1.54
N ALA A 101 -2.60 -22.78 -2.07
CA ALA A 101 -3.64 -23.52 -1.35
C ALA A 101 -3.18 -24.24 -0.05
N TYR A 102 -1.87 -24.34 0.20
CA TYR A 102 -1.30 -24.92 1.43
C TYR A 102 -0.69 -23.86 2.37
N VAL A 103 -0.75 -22.58 2.02
CA VAL A 103 -0.30 -21.45 2.85
C VAL A 103 -1.51 -20.87 3.58
N HIS A 104 -1.30 -20.40 4.81
CA HIS A 104 -2.36 -19.76 5.61
C HIS A 104 -2.94 -18.54 4.87
N PHE A 105 -4.26 -18.51 4.74
CA PHE A 105 -5.01 -17.39 4.19
C PHE A 105 -5.44 -16.41 5.29
N SER A 106 -5.21 -15.12 5.06
CA SER A 106 -5.63 -14.02 5.92
C SER A 106 -6.59 -13.09 5.14
N PRO A 107 -7.88 -13.03 5.50
CA PRO A 107 -8.83 -12.11 4.86
C PRO A 107 -8.36 -10.66 4.86
N ARG A 108 -7.76 -10.20 5.96
CA ARG A 108 -7.25 -8.83 6.10
C ARG A 108 -6.13 -8.55 5.10
N THR A 109 -5.16 -9.46 4.97
CA THR A 109 -4.02 -9.26 4.06
C THR A 109 -4.48 -9.25 2.61
N THR A 110 -5.42 -10.12 2.25
CA THR A 110 -6.02 -10.11 0.91
C THR A 110 -6.87 -8.87 0.66
N GLU A 111 -7.58 -8.36 1.68
CA GLU A 111 -8.30 -7.08 1.56
C GLU A 111 -7.34 -5.91 1.35
N ASP A 112 -6.25 -5.84 2.12
CA ASP A 112 -5.20 -4.82 1.98
C ASP A 112 -4.63 -4.82 0.56
N LEU A 113 -4.35 -6.01 0.02
CA LEU A 113 -3.87 -6.23 -1.34
C LEU A 113 -4.86 -5.72 -2.40
N ILE A 114 -6.14 -6.03 -2.25
CA ILE A 114 -7.19 -5.55 -3.16
C ILE A 114 -7.26 -4.02 -3.11
N ARG A 115 -7.26 -3.43 -1.90
CA ARG A 115 -7.40 -1.98 -1.74
C ARG A 115 -6.21 -1.21 -2.31
N HIS A 116 -4.99 -1.74 -2.17
CA HIS A 116 -3.80 -1.18 -2.78
C HIS A 116 -3.88 -1.29 -4.32
N GLY A 117 -4.15 -2.48 -4.85
CA GLY A 117 -4.33 -2.69 -6.29
C GLY A 117 -5.43 -1.83 -6.93
N LEU A 118 -6.54 -1.60 -6.22
CA LEU A 118 -7.60 -0.68 -6.66
C LEU A 118 -7.12 0.78 -6.73
N GLY A 119 -6.18 1.19 -5.88
CA GLY A 119 -5.56 2.52 -5.96
C GLY A 119 -4.71 2.71 -7.22
N HIS A 120 -3.99 1.66 -7.66
CA HIS A 120 -3.32 1.69 -8.97
C HIS A 120 -4.30 1.80 -10.13
N ILE A 121 -5.36 0.98 -10.15
CA ILE A 121 -6.41 1.07 -11.18
C ILE A 121 -6.98 2.48 -11.23
N TYR A 122 -7.31 3.05 -10.06
CA TYR A 122 -7.88 4.38 -9.97
C TYR A 122 -6.95 5.44 -10.58
N ALA A 123 -5.67 5.44 -10.22
CA ALA A 123 -4.70 6.40 -10.75
C ALA A 123 -4.54 6.27 -12.27
N ASP A 124 -4.43 5.04 -12.78
CA ASP A 124 -4.24 4.80 -14.22
C ASP A 124 -5.48 5.17 -15.03
N LYS A 125 -6.69 4.79 -14.57
CA LYS A 125 -7.95 5.17 -15.22
C LYS A 125 -8.21 6.67 -15.17
N LEU A 126 -7.83 7.32 -14.08
CA LEU A 126 -7.91 8.77 -13.98
C LEU A 126 -6.95 9.43 -14.98
N SER A 127 -5.74 8.90 -15.12
CA SER A 127 -4.76 9.36 -16.11
C SER A 127 -5.23 9.18 -17.56
N GLU A 128 -5.88 8.05 -17.88
CA GLU A 128 -6.52 7.84 -19.18
C GLU A 128 -7.51 8.97 -19.51
N GLY A 129 -8.33 9.38 -18.53
CA GLY A 129 -9.27 10.50 -18.66
C GLY A 129 -8.62 11.89 -18.76
N LEU A 130 -7.38 12.03 -18.27
CA LEU A 130 -6.58 13.26 -18.36
C LEU A 130 -5.76 13.34 -19.67
N GLU A 131 -5.85 12.33 -20.54
CA GLU A 131 -5.04 12.21 -21.77
C GLU A 131 -3.53 12.26 -21.51
N ASN A 132 -3.09 11.82 -20.32
CA ASN A 132 -1.68 11.82 -19.93
C ASN A 132 -1.01 10.50 -20.32
N GLU A 133 -0.46 10.46 -21.53
CA GLU A 133 0.28 9.30 -22.08
C GLU A 133 1.61 9.04 -21.36
N SER A 134 2.08 9.95 -20.50
CA SER A 134 3.34 9.80 -19.76
C SER A 134 3.18 8.98 -18.47
N TRP A 135 1.96 8.57 -18.13
CA TRP A 135 1.63 7.90 -16.87
C TRP A 135 1.02 6.49 -17.08
N PRO A 136 1.44 5.50 -16.27
CA PRO A 136 2.77 5.40 -15.68
C PRO A 136 3.80 5.16 -16.81
N PRO A 137 5.04 5.65 -16.67
CA PRO A 137 6.02 5.50 -17.74
C PRO A 137 6.33 4.01 -17.96
N LYS A 138 6.25 3.53 -19.20
CA LYS A 138 6.60 2.14 -19.61
C LYS A 138 8.13 1.90 -19.62
N VAL A 139 8.87 2.59 -18.75
CA VAL A 139 10.34 2.68 -18.79
C VAL A 139 11.03 1.60 -17.95
N GLU A 140 12.27 1.26 -18.32
CA GLU A 140 13.17 0.48 -17.48
C GLU A 140 13.43 1.20 -16.15
N LYS A 141 13.77 0.44 -15.09
CA LYS A 141 14.06 0.98 -13.76
C LYS A 141 15.17 2.03 -13.82
N ASN A 142 14.77 3.29 -13.80
CA ASN A 142 15.64 4.47 -13.83
C ASN A 142 15.08 5.53 -12.86
N ILE A 143 15.63 6.74 -12.90
CA ILE A 143 15.18 7.80 -11.99
C ILE A 143 13.74 8.27 -12.26
N ASP A 144 13.26 8.17 -13.52
CA ASP A 144 11.86 8.45 -13.82
C ASP A 144 10.94 7.40 -13.20
N TYR A 145 11.33 6.12 -13.23
CA TYR A 145 10.59 5.08 -12.52
C TYR A 145 10.39 5.43 -11.03
N VAL A 146 11.41 5.98 -10.36
CA VAL A 146 11.29 6.42 -8.96
C VAL A 146 10.29 7.58 -8.82
N ARG A 147 10.39 8.61 -9.67
CA ARG A 147 9.53 9.81 -9.59
C ARG A 147 8.05 9.47 -9.72
N TYR A 148 7.71 8.73 -10.76
CA TYR A 148 6.32 8.31 -11.01
C TYR A 148 5.90 7.22 -10.04
N GLY A 149 6.80 6.30 -9.71
CA GLY A 149 6.56 5.23 -8.75
C GLY A 149 6.20 5.77 -7.36
N LEU A 150 6.89 6.79 -6.85
CA LEU A 150 6.56 7.42 -5.56
C LEU A 150 5.12 7.93 -5.52
N VAL A 151 4.63 8.48 -6.64
CA VAL A 151 3.25 8.97 -6.72
C VAL A 151 2.28 7.80 -6.84
N ALA A 152 2.52 6.86 -7.76
CA ALA A 152 1.62 5.74 -8.02
C ALA A 152 1.43 4.86 -6.77
N GLU A 153 2.54 4.54 -6.12
CA GLU A 153 2.60 3.74 -4.89
C GLU A 153 2.07 4.52 -3.71
N GLY A 154 2.27 5.84 -3.69
CA GLY A 154 1.70 6.72 -2.67
C GLY A 154 0.18 6.71 -2.73
N ILE A 155 -0.40 6.82 -3.92
CA ILE A 155 -1.84 6.76 -4.14
C ILE A 155 -2.38 5.38 -3.73
N ALA A 156 -1.74 4.30 -4.18
CA ALA A 156 -2.14 2.94 -3.83
C ALA A 156 -2.09 2.68 -2.32
N GLU A 157 -1.01 3.10 -1.65
CA GLU A 157 -0.89 3.04 -0.20
C GLU A 157 -1.93 3.92 0.50
N TYR A 158 -2.25 5.10 -0.04
CA TYR A 158 -3.30 5.96 0.51
C TYR A 158 -4.66 5.26 0.49
N PHE A 159 -5.00 4.65 -0.64
CA PHE A 159 -6.25 3.90 -0.84
C PHE A 159 -6.38 2.71 0.12
N LYS A 160 -5.28 1.99 0.37
CA LYS A 160 -5.20 0.93 1.39
C LYS A 160 -5.37 1.48 2.80
N ARG A 161 -4.47 2.37 3.22
CA ARG A 161 -4.33 2.82 4.62
C ARG A 161 -5.50 3.65 5.11
N LYS A 162 -6.02 4.55 4.28
CA LYS A 162 -7.14 5.43 4.65
C LYS A 162 -8.40 4.62 4.94
N SER A 163 -8.60 3.51 4.24
CA SER A 163 -9.72 2.58 4.48
C SER A 163 -9.68 1.93 5.88
N HIS A 164 -8.49 1.83 6.47
CA HIS A 164 -8.25 1.26 7.80
C HIS A 164 -7.95 2.30 8.88
N ASN A 165 -8.01 3.60 8.55
CA ASN A 165 -7.60 4.71 9.41
C ASN A 165 -6.15 4.56 9.93
N GLU A 166 -5.24 4.04 9.11
CA GLU A 166 -3.85 3.89 9.50
C GLU A 166 -3.13 5.25 9.54
N GLU A 167 -2.41 5.49 10.64
CA GLU A 167 -1.65 6.72 10.85
C GLU A 167 -0.38 6.76 9.99
N ASP A 168 0.02 7.96 9.64
CA ASP A 168 1.30 8.22 9.02
C ASP A 168 2.38 8.35 10.09
N THR A 169 3.31 7.41 10.09
CA THR A 169 4.42 7.36 11.06
C THR A 169 5.76 7.72 10.44
N PHE A 170 5.78 8.00 9.13
CA PHE A 170 6.99 8.40 8.42
C PHE A 170 7.34 9.84 8.74
N LYS A 171 8.64 10.16 8.73
CA LYS A 171 9.16 11.50 9.02
C LYS A 171 10.02 11.99 7.87
N ASP A 172 10.01 13.29 7.61
CA ASP A 172 10.83 13.94 6.57
C ASP A 172 12.33 13.63 6.66
N SER A 173 12.83 13.38 7.88
CA SER A 173 14.22 12.99 8.12
C SER A 173 14.59 11.62 7.59
N GLN A 174 13.60 10.76 7.29
CA GLN A 174 13.78 9.40 6.76
C GLN A 174 13.83 9.36 5.22
N TRP A 175 13.48 10.46 4.54
CA TRP A 175 13.62 10.53 3.09
C TRP A 175 15.09 10.41 2.67
N PRO A 176 15.40 9.59 1.65
CA PRO A 176 16.65 9.69 0.93
C PRO A 176 16.89 11.13 0.47
N LYS A 177 18.16 11.54 0.45
CA LYS A 177 18.57 12.89 0.04
C LYS A 177 19.27 12.90 -1.31
N THR A 178 19.53 11.73 -1.88
CA THR A 178 20.19 11.56 -3.18
C THR A 178 19.48 10.51 -4.04
N VAL A 179 19.68 10.63 -5.36
CA VAL A 179 19.15 9.67 -6.35
C VAL A 179 19.66 8.24 -6.07
N GLU A 180 20.95 8.08 -5.76
CA GLU A 180 21.54 6.78 -5.47
C GLU A 180 20.94 6.12 -4.20
N GLU A 181 20.56 6.92 -3.20
CA GLU A 181 19.88 6.39 -2.02
C GLU A 181 18.44 5.95 -2.33
N PHE A 182 17.74 6.62 -3.25
CA PHE A 182 16.43 6.15 -3.73
C PHE A 182 16.54 4.82 -4.47
N GLU A 183 17.59 4.60 -5.26
CA GLU A 183 17.80 3.32 -5.97
C GLU A 183 18.04 2.14 -5.01
N LYS A 184 18.53 2.42 -3.79
CA LYS A 184 18.87 1.42 -2.76
C LYS A 184 17.88 1.39 -1.60
N ILE A 185 16.79 2.15 -1.69
CA ILE A 185 15.82 2.29 -0.61
C ILE A 185 15.14 0.94 -0.37
N SER A 186 14.90 0.60 0.90
CA SER A 186 14.09 -0.59 1.21
C SER A 186 12.62 -0.36 0.85
N ASP A 187 11.91 -1.41 0.42
CA ASP A 187 10.46 -1.39 0.15
C ASP A 187 9.66 -0.69 1.26
N SER A 188 9.97 -0.94 2.52
CA SER A 188 9.28 -0.31 3.66
C SER A 188 9.41 1.21 3.67
N ILE A 189 10.62 1.75 3.45
CA ILE A 189 10.83 3.20 3.41
C ILE A 189 10.16 3.77 2.15
N TYR A 190 10.21 3.04 1.03
CA TYR A 190 9.57 3.45 -0.22
C TYR A 190 8.05 3.58 -0.08
N TYR A 191 7.34 2.56 0.40
CA TYR A 191 5.88 2.61 0.57
C TYR A 191 5.45 3.64 1.64
N ASN A 192 6.14 3.67 2.79
CA ASN A 192 5.79 4.62 3.85
C ASN A 192 6.07 6.07 3.42
N GLY A 193 7.20 6.32 2.76
CA GLY A 193 7.51 7.63 2.20
C GLY A 193 6.51 8.03 1.13
N SER A 194 6.21 7.15 0.19
CA SER A 194 5.25 7.43 -0.90
C SER A 194 3.87 7.83 -0.36
N TYR A 195 3.37 7.11 0.66
CA TYR A 195 2.14 7.50 1.37
C TYR A 195 2.29 8.88 2.02
N HIS A 196 3.37 9.11 2.76
CA HIS A 196 3.67 10.38 3.42
C HIS A 196 3.70 11.57 2.46
N LEU A 197 4.23 11.37 1.24
CA LEU A 197 4.28 12.36 0.18
C LEU A 197 2.89 12.80 -0.27
N VAL A 198 2.01 11.84 -0.59
CA VAL A 198 0.73 12.15 -1.22
C VAL A 198 -0.39 12.46 -0.23
N LYS A 199 -0.34 11.87 0.97
CA LYS A 199 -1.43 11.92 1.96
C LYS A 199 -1.95 13.33 2.25
N PRO A 200 -1.13 14.34 2.61
CA PRO A 200 -1.67 15.66 2.93
C PRO A 200 -2.26 16.38 1.71
N ILE A 201 -1.79 16.06 0.50
CA ILE A 201 -2.33 16.60 -0.76
C ILE A 201 -3.73 16.01 -0.99
N ILE A 202 -3.85 14.68 -0.93
CA ILE A 202 -5.13 14.00 -1.16
C ILE A 202 -6.13 14.28 -0.03
N ASP A 203 -5.69 14.31 1.23
CA ASP A 203 -6.58 14.64 2.36
C ASP A 203 -7.21 16.04 2.23
N LYS A 204 -6.47 17.00 1.65
CA LYS A 204 -6.94 18.39 1.53
C LYS A 204 -7.70 18.65 0.22
N HIS A 205 -7.32 18.01 -0.87
CA HIS A 205 -7.82 18.31 -2.22
C HIS A 205 -8.55 17.14 -2.89
N GLY A 206 -8.65 15.97 -2.25
CA GLY A 206 -9.37 14.81 -2.78
C GLY A 206 -8.87 14.38 -4.15
N GLN A 207 -9.80 14.13 -5.07
CA GLN A 207 -9.49 13.74 -6.45
C GLN A 207 -8.64 14.79 -7.19
N GLU A 208 -8.90 16.10 -7.03
CA GLU A 208 -8.10 17.16 -7.67
C GLU A 208 -6.61 17.06 -7.29
N GLY A 209 -6.32 16.65 -6.05
CA GLY A 209 -4.96 16.42 -5.59
C GLY A 209 -4.29 15.23 -6.29
N ILE A 210 -5.05 14.17 -6.56
CA ILE A 210 -4.57 12.99 -7.29
C ILE A 210 -4.28 13.36 -8.75
N GLU A 211 -5.21 14.05 -9.41
CA GLU A 211 -5.04 14.50 -10.80
C GLU A 211 -3.80 15.39 -10.96
N TYR A 212 -3.59 16.32 -10.01
CA TYR A 212 -2.40 17.17 -10.02
C TYR A 212 -1.12 16.35 -9.92
N LEU A 213 -1.08 15.38 -8.99
CA LEU A 213 0.09 14.53 -8.76
C LEU A 213 0.43 13.65 -9.97
N ILE A 214 -0.59 13.13 -10.67
CA ILE A 214 -0.43 12.36 -11.91
C ILE A 214 0.20 13.23 -13.02
N ASN A 215 -0.27 14.46 -13.17
CA ASN A 215 0.20 15.38 -14.21
C ASN A 215 1.52 16.07 -13.87
N ASN A 216 1.87 16.16 -12.59
CA ASN A 216 3.03 16.92 -12.13
C ASN A 216 3.84 16.11 -11.11
N PRO A 217 4.30 14.87 -11.43
CA PRO A 217 5.11 14.09 -10.50
C PRO A 217 6.40 14.85 -10.14
N PRO A 218 7.01 14.59 -8.97
CA PRO A 218 8.22 15.29 -8.53
C PRO A 218 9.29 15.29 -9.62
N GLU A 219 9.96 16.40 -9.87
CA GLU A 219 11.12 16.44 -10.76
C GLU A 219 12.36 15.82 -10.08
N ILE A 220 13.43 15.56 -10.85
CA ILE A 220 14.65 14.94 -10.30
C ILE A 220 15.24 15.78 -9.15
N GLN A 221 15.20 17.10 -9.25
CA GLN A 221 15.66 17.99 -8.17
C GLN A 221 14.78 17.93 -6.93
N ASP A 222 13.49 17.64 -7.08
CA ASP A 222 12.54 17.56 -5.97
C ASP A 222 12.78 16.32 -5.11
N LEU A 223 13.36 15.25 -5.67
CA LEU A 223 13.74 14.07 -4.90
C LEU A 223 14.70 14.39 -3.74
N LYS A 224 15.49 15.46 -3.85
CA LYS A 224 16.40 15.89 -2.78
C LYS A 224 15.66 16.53 -1.60
N ASP A 225 14.43 17.02 -1.84
CA ASP A 225 13.60 17.75 -0.88
C ASP A 225 12.10 17.57 -1.19
N LEU A 226 11.62 16.33 -1.03
CA LEU A 226 10.20 16.00 -1.23
C LEU A 226 9.24 16.80 -0.34
N PRO A 227 9.58 17.17 0.92
CA PRO A 227 8.75 18.07 1.73
C PRO A 227 8.53 19.43 1.07
N ARG A 228 9.57 20.00 0.44
CA ARG A 228 9.44 21.24 -0.35
C ARG A 228 8.49 21.06 -1.54
N TYR A 229 8.62 19.97 -2.29
CA TYR A 229 7.69 19.67 -3.40
C TYR A 229 6.25 19.57 -2.91
N GLN A 230 5.99 18.82 -1.84
CA GLN A 230 4.66 18.67 -1.25
C GLN A 230 4.04 20.03 -0.89
N LYS A 231 4.84 20.93 -0.29
CA LYS A 231 4.42 22.30 0.03
C LYS A 231 4.04 23.09 -1.22
N ILE A 232 4.84 23.03 -2.28
CA ILE A 232 4.56 23.71 -3.56
C ILE A 232 3.23 23.22 -4.16
N VAL A 233 2.99 21.90 -4.16
CA VAL A 233 1.74 21.33 -4.67
C VAL A 233 0.53 21.84 -3.86
N LEU A 234 0.63 21.83 -2.53
CA LEU A 234 -0.43 22.33 -1.65
C LEU A 234 -0.72 23.82 -1.85
N GLU A 235 0.31 24.63 -2.13
CA GLU A 235 0.17 26.06 -2.43
C GLU A 235 -0.52 26.26 -3.78
N ASN A 236 -0.05 25.59 -4.84
CA ASN A 236 -0.61 25.70 -6.19
C ASN A 236 -2.09 25.30 -6.24
N LEU A 237 -2.45 24.20 -5.57
CA LEU A 237 -3.85 23.74 -5.49
C LEU A 237 -4.73 24.65 -4.61
N SER A 238 -4.16 25.49 -3.77
CA SER A 238 -4.92 26.44 -2.94
C SER A 238 -5.15 27.78 -3.65
N THR A 239 -4.30 28.15 -4.60
CA THR A 239 -4.40 29.41 -5.36
C THR A 239 -5.24 29.31 -6.64
N ASN A 240 -5.44 28.10 -7.17
CA ASN A 240 -6.21 27.86 -8.40
C ASN A 240 -7.73 27.70 -8.17
N LYS A 241 -8.25 28.20 -7.04
CA LYS A 241 -9.69 28.23 -6.72
C LYS A 241 -10.26 29.63 -6.88
#